data_AF-A0A653DWH3-F1
#
_entry.id   AF-A0A653DWH3-F1
#
_cell.length_a   1.000
_cell.length_b   1.000
_cell.length_c   1.000
_cell.angle_alpha   90.00
_cell.angle_beta   90.00
_cell.angle_gamma   90.00
#
_symmetry.space_group_name_H-M   'P 1'
#
loop_
_entity.id
_entity.type
_entity.pdbx_description
1 polymer ?
#
loop_
_entity_poly.entity_id
_entity_poly.type
_entity_poly.pdbx_seq_one_letter_code
_entity_poly.pdbx_strand_id
1 'polypeptide(L)'
;MRSKLRFYQCLLQCVYRKMKAVYTEGISQKEYVLATVQAVDKCLTNAKKAHLDSPESLEDQKKSCDIAYDVFDCISDEIGKYCGHTL
;
A
#
# COMPACT_ATOMS: atom_id res chain seq x y z
N MET A 1 5.83 17.54 -0.31
CA MET A 1 4.61 17.09 0.42
C MET A 1 3.29 17.29 -0.33
N ARG A 2 2.98 18.49 -0.87
CA ARG A 2 1.67 18.76 -1.53
C ARG A 2 1.35 17.85 -2.74
N SER A 3 2.37 17.38 -3.46
CA SER A 3 2.22 16.45 -4.59
C SER A 3 1.88 15.02 -4.15
N LYS A 4 2.44 14.55 -3.02
CA LYS A 4 2.20 13.21 -2.47
C LYS A 4 0.78 13.08 -1.90
N LEU A 5 0.27 14.17 -1.29
CA LEU A 5 -1.12 14.23 -0.82
C LEU A 5 -2.14 14.09 -1.97
N ARG A 6 -1.88 14.75 -3.11
CA ARG A 6 -2.72 14.61 -4.31
C ARG A 6 -2.62 13.21 -4.92
N PHE A 7 -1.43 12.60 -4.91
CA PHE A 7 -1.23 11.22 -5.34
C PHE A 7 -2.08 10.24 -4.52
N TYR A 8 -2.03 10.30 -3.18
CA TYR A 8 -2.86 9.43 -2.33
C TYR A 8 -4.36 9.66 -2.54
N GLN A 9 -4.79 10.89 -2.82
CA GLN A 9 -6.21 11.18 -3.03
C GLN A 9 -6.74 10.55 -4.33
N CYS A 10 -5.98 10.64 -5.43
CA CYS A 10 -6.33 9.98 -6.69
C CYS A 10 -6.22 8.45 -6.58
N LEU A 11 -5.19 7.95 -5.88
CA LEU A 11 -4.99 6.54 -5.65
C LEU A 11 -6.15 5.94 -4.84
N LEU A 12 -6.57 6.61 -3.76
CA LEU A 12 -7.70 6.18 -2.93
C LEU A 12 -9.00 6.05 -3.75
N GLN A 13 -9.26 7.00 -4.64
CA GLN A 13 -10.41 6.94 -5.55
C GLN A 13 -10.33 5.73 -6.51
N CYS A 14 -9.15 5.44 -7.05
CA CYS A 14 -8.95 4.25 -7.89
C CYS A 14 -9.16 2.95 -7.10
N VAL A 15 -8.47 2.81 -5.97
CA VAL A 15 -8.54 1.62 -5.10
C VAL A 15 -9.97 1.36 -4.65
N TYR A 16 -10.69 2.42 -4.25
CA TYR A 16 -12.10 2.32 -3.87
C TYR A 16 -12.97 1.78 -5.01
N ARG A 17 -12.80 2.28 -6.25
CA ARG A 17 -13.53 1.78 -7.42
C ARG A 17 -13.21 0.32 -7.73
N LYS A 18 -11.93 -0.05 -7.67
CA LYS A 18 -11.47 -1.43 -7.89
C LYS A 18 -12.03 -2.39 -6.84
N MET A 19 -12.00 -1.98 -5.57
CA MET A 19 -12.55 -2.76 -4.45
C MET A 19 -14.07 -2.87 -4.52
N LYS A 20 -14.76 -1.78 -4.90
CA LYS A 20 -16.20 -1.81 -5.13
C LYS A 20 -16.56 -2.81 -6.24
N ALA A 21 -15.84 -2.79 -7.36
CA ALA A 21 -16.04 -3.75 -8.45
C ALA A 21 -15.82 -5.20 -8.00
N VAL A 22 -14.78 -5.49 -7.20
CA VAL A 22 -14.59 -6.83 -6.61
C VAL A 22 -15.79 -7.27 -5.76
N TYR A 23 -16.38 -6.34 -5.01
CA TYR A 23 -17.52 -6.63 -4.14
C TYR A 23 -18.85 -6.77 -4.92
N THR A 24 -19.08 -5.95 -5.94
CA THR A 24 -20.35 -5.90 -6.67
C THR A 24 -20.41 -6.86 -7.85
N GLU A 25 -19.29 -7.11 -8.53
CA GLU A 25 -19.21 -7.92 -9.76
C GLU A 25 -18.55 -9.29 -9.50
N GLY A 26 -18.13 -9.55 -8.26
CA GLY A 26 -17.30 -10.71 -7.91
C GLY A 26 -15.83 -10.51 -8.31
N ILE A 27 -15.02 -11.57 -8.22
CA ILE A 27 -13.58 -11.49 -8.51
C ILE A 27 -13.35 -11.47 -10.04
N SER A 28 -13.84 -10.44 -10.72
CA SER A 28 -13.51 -10.14 -12.13
C SER A 28 -12.10 -9.53 -12.27
N GLN A 29 -11.50 -9.11 -11.16
CA GLN A 29 -10.17 -8.50 -11.10
C GLN A 29 -9.22 -9.33 -10.20
N LYS A 30 -9.10 -10.63 -10.52
CA LYS A 30 -8.24 -11.57 -9.77
C LYS A 30 -6.79 -11.09 -9.73
N GLU A 31 -6.34 -10.50 -10.83
CA GLU A 31 -5.00 -9.95 -11.01
C GLU A 31 -4.75 -8.79 -10.04
N TYR A 32 -5.74 -7.91 -9.85
CA TYR A 32 -5.65 -6.81 -8.89
C TYR A 32 -5.57 -7.30 -7.45
N VAL A 33 -6.39 -8.31 -7.09
CA VAL A 33 -6.39 -8.90 -5.75
C VAL A 33 -5.06 -9.63 -5.48
N LEU A 34 -4.60 -10.45 -6.43
CA LEU A 34 -3.33 -11.17 -6.31
C LEU A 34 -2.15 -10.21 -6.20
N ALA A 35 -2.11 -9.18 -7.04
CA ALA A 35 -1.09 -8.16 -6.99
C ALA A 35 -1.10 -7.38 -5.66
N THR A 36 -2.29 -7.10 -5.12
CA THR A 36 -2.42 -6.46 -3.80
C THR A 36 -1.83 -7.35 -2.70
N VAL A 37 -2.13 -8.65 -2.69
CA VAL A 37 -1.57 -9.59 -1.71
C VAL A 37 -0.05 -9.69 -1.84
N GLN A 38 0.48 -9.79 -3.06
CA GLN A 38 1.91 -9.83 -3.33
C GLN A 38 2.62 -8.54 -2.91
N ALA A 39 1.99 -7.38 -3.16
CA ALA A 39 2.50 -6.08 -2.73
C ALA A 39 2.59 -6.00 -1.21
N VAL A 40 1.57 -6.45 -0.48
CA VAL A 40 1.58 -6.46 0.99
C VAL A 40 2.72 -7.33 1.51
N ASP A 41 2.89 -8.56 1.01
CA ASP A 41 3.96 -9.46 1.47
C ASP A 41 5.36 -8.89 1.22
N LYS A 42 5.59 -8.36 0.02
CA LYS A 42 6.84 -7.70 -0.36
C LYS A 42 7.12 -6.49 0.52
N CYS A 43 6.16 -5.59 0.67
CA CYS A 43 6.33 -4.34 1.42
C CYS A 43 6.51 -4.59 2.92
N LEU A 44 5.80 -5.56 3.49
CA LEU A 44 5.97 -5.96 4.87
C LEU A 44 7.35 -6.56 5.13
N THR A 45 7.85 -7.40 4.21
CA THR A 45 9.20 -7.98 4.30
C THR A 45 10.27 -6.90 4.21
N ASN A 46 10.10 -5.92 3.32
CA ASN A 46 11.04 -4.82 3.17
C ASN A 46 11.06 -3.90 4.39
N ALA A 47 9.90 -3.53 4.92
CA ALA A 47 9.81 -2.70 6.12
C ALA A 47 10.43 -3.42 7.33
N LYS A 48 10.13 -4.71 7.52
CA LYS A 48 10.78 -5.50 8.59
C LYS A 48 12.30 -5.47 8.46
N LYS A 49 12.85 -5.70 7.27
CA LYS A 49 14.30 -5.64 7.04
C LYS A 49 14.90 -4.27 7.33
N ALA A 50 14.22 -3.20 6.93
CA ALA A 50 14.70 -1.83 7.15
C ALA A 50 14.70 -1.42 8.63
N HIS A 51 13.86 -2.04 9.45
CA HIS A 51 13.64 -1.69 10.86
C HIS A 51 14.22 -2.73 11.86
N LEU A 52 14.79 -3.85 11.39
CA LEU A 52 15.39 -4.91 12.22
C LEU A 52 16.77 -4.53 12.81
N ASP A 53 17.44 -3.48 12.31
CA ASP A 53 18.79 -3.08 12.75
C ASP A 53 18.81 -2.01 13.88
N SER A 54 17.66 -1.57 14.39
CA SER A 54 17.61 -0.46 15.36
C SER A 54 17.40 -0.95 16.80
N PRO A 55 18.38 -0.76 17.72
CA PRO A 55 18.25 -1.21 19.11
C PRO A 55 17.19 -0.41 19.88
N GLU A 56 16.56 -1.09 20.84
CA GLU A 56 15.45 -0.64 21.68
C GLU A 56 15.74 0.65 22.47
N SER A 57 14.75 1.54 22.54
CA SER A 57 14.14 1.98 23.81
C SER A 57 13.21 3.18 23.56
N LEU A 58 11.98 3.09 24.09
CA LEU A 58 11.05 4.20 24.36
C LEU A 58 10.39 4.94 23.17
N GLU A 59 10.70 4.58 21.91
CA GLU A 59 10.11 5.19 20.70
C GLU A 59 9.05 4.31 20.00
N ASP A 60 8.57 3.25 20.64
CA ASP A 60 7.83 2.15 20.01
C ASP A 60 6.55 2.59 19.26
N GLN A 61 5.84 3.61 19.74
CA GLN A 61 4.69 4.16 19.03
C GLN A 61 5.07 4.96 17.79
N LYS A 62 6.13 5.77 17.87
CA LYS A 62 6.60 6.57 16.74
C LYS A 62 7.22 5.67 15.67
N LYS A 63 8.03 4.68 16.08
CA LYS A 63 8.53 3.62 15.20
C LYS A 63 7.39 2.81 14.59
N SER A 64 6.33 2.51 15.33
CA SER A 64 5.15 1.82 14.79
C SER A 64 4.42 2.65 13.72
N CYS A 65 4.26 3.96 13.92
CA CYS A 65 3.70 4.86 12.91
C CYS A 65 4.61 4.99 11.69
N ASP A 66 5.92 5.08 11.86
CA ASP A 66 6.89 5.18 10.77
C ASP A 66 6.93 3.89 9.93
N ILE A 67 6.95 2.72 10.59
CA ILE A 67 6.83 1.41 9.93
C ILE A 67 5.50 1.30 9.18
N ALA A 68 4.39 1.71 9.80
CA ALA A 68 3.08 1.68 9.16
C ALA A 68 3.03 2.61 7.94
N TYR A 69 3.67 3.77 8.03
CA TYR A 69 3.77 4.72 6.93
C TYR A 69 4.62 4.17 5.78
N ASP A 70 5.78 3.57 6.08
CA ASP A 70 6.66 2.96 5.08
C ASP A 70 5.97 1.79 4.35
N VAL A 71 5.27 0.93 5.10
CA VAL A 71 4.49 -0.17 4.53
C VAL A 71 3.37 0.38 3.66
N PHE A 72 2.63 1.39 4.13
CA PHE A 72 1.54 2.01 3.37
C PHE A 72 2.03 2.69 2.09
N ASP A 73 3.14 3.40 2.15
CA ASP A 73 3.75 4.09 1.02
C ASP A 73 4.20 3.09 -0.06
N CYS A 74 4.89 2.02 0.36
CA CYS A 74 5.31 0.94 -0.54
C CYS A 74 4.11 0.24 -1.20
N ILE A 75 3.08 -0.11 -0.41
CA ILE A 75 1.88 -0.75 -0.96
C ILE A 75 1.20 0.19 -1.96
N SER A 76 1.11 1.47 -1.64
CA SER A 76 0.50 2.51 -2.49
C SER A 76 1.21 2.61 -3.85
N ASP A 77 2.53 2.55 -3.87
CA ASP A 77 3.33 2.57 -5.10
C ASP A 77 3.14 1.29 -5.94
N GLU A 78 3.05 0.12 -5.31
CA GLU A 78 2.86 -1.15 -6.01
C GLU A 78 1.45 -1.28 -6.60
N ILE A 79 0.40 -0.97 -5.82
CA ILE A 79 -0.98 -1.04 -6.31
C ILE A 79 -1.29 0.10 -7.30
N GLY A 80 -0.62 1.25 -7.15
CA GLY A 80 -0.75 2.39 -8.07
C GLY A 80 -0.39 2.05 -9.51
N LYS A 81 0.47 1.05 -9.74
CA LYS A 81 0.79 0.54 -11.09
C LYS A 81 -0.43 -0.02 -11.82
N TYR A 82 -1.39 -0.57 -11.07
CA TYR A 82 -2.65 -1.11 -11.61
C TYR A 82 -3.73 -0.05 -11.79
N CYS A 83 -3.52 1.14 -11.23
CA CYS A 83 -4.34 2.32 -11.46
C CYS A 83 -3.92 3.13 -12.70
N GLY A 84 -2.77 2.81 -13.31
CA GLY A 84 -2.21 3.46 -14.49
C GLY A 84 -2.45 2.74 -15.83
N HIS A 85 -3.31 1.72 -15.88
CA HIS A 85 -3.66 0.97 -17.11
C HIS A 85 -5.19 0.95 -17.35
N THR A 86 -5.86 2.05 -17.04
CA THR A 86 -7.27 2.22 -17.42
C THR A 86 -7.43 3.62 -18.02
N LEU A 87 -6.94 3.76 -19.26
CA LEU A 87 -7.51 4.64 -20.27
C LEU A 87 -8.20 3.75 -21.29
#